data_AF-A0A841KZ03-F1
#
_entry.id   AF-A0A841KZ03-F1
#
_cell.length_a   1.000
_cell.length_b   1.000
_cell.length_c   1.000
_cell.angle_alpha   90.00
_cell.angle_beta   90.00
_cell.angle_gamma   90.00
#
_symmetry.space_group_name_H-M   'P 1'
#
loop_
_entity.id
_entity.type
_entity.pdbx_description
1 polymer ?
#
loop_
_entity_poly.entity_id
_entity_poly.type
_entity_poly.pdbx_seq_one_letter_code
_entity_poly.pdbx_strand_id
1 'polypeptide(L)'
;MGGILNFTQQILSTPSLLVGAIALIGLISQGKPIEDVIKGTIKTILGFIVIGSGAGILVGALNYFGELFNFAFGVQGVVPNNEAIVSLALNDYASSTALIMAFGMIANIIIARFSRLKYIFLTGHYTLYMAALIAVVLTVGGLDGWQLILAGSSVLGFTMVFFPALAQKTMHKITGDDSIAFAHFGTLGYVFSAWLGDKLGNRSKSTEDIKFPKRLSFMRDTSVAIALTMFLFFLIVTFLATTHADFDPAMIGGNNWFLFSIIQSLTFAGGVYIVLAGVRLLIAEIVPAFKGISEKIVPDAKPALDCPIVFPFAENAVLLGFLVSFAGGLVGLSILILLGGSLALILPGVIPHFFCGATAGVFGNATGGRKGAIIGAFGHGLLITFLPAFLMPVLGSLGFANTTFSDADFTAVGIVLGNIARAIQGYGLLAICIALPLIPIIYNIVSPAKINNPAENKGA
;
A
#
# COMPACT_ATOMS: atom_id res chain seq x y z
N MET A 1 28.75 8.10 -20.21
CA MET A 1 27.27 7.96 -20.22
C MET A 1 26.75 6.92 -19.21
N GLY A 2 27.39 5.76 -19.01
CA GLY A 2 26.92 4.73 -18.05
C GLY A 2 26.83 5.16 -16.58
N GLY A 3 27.77 5.98 -16.09
CA GLY A 3 27.76 6.44 -14.69
C GLY A 3 26.60 7.40 -14.35
N ILE A 4 26.27 8.34 -15.25
CA ILE A 4 25.15 9.27 -15.05
C ILE A 4 23.82 8.52 -15.08
N LEU A 5 23.64 7.59 -16.03
CA LEU A 5 22.42 6.79 -16.13
C LEU A 5 22.22 5.92 -14.88
N ASN A 6 23.29 5.28 -14.40
CA ASN A 6 23.25 4.48 -13.17
C ASN A 6 22.93 5.34 -11.94
N PHE A 7 23.55 6.53 -11.83
CA PHE A 7 23.26 7.47 -10.75
C PHE A 7 21.79 7.94 -10.76
N THR A 8 21.26 8.33 -11.92
CA THR A 8 19.84 8.72 -12.05
C THR A 8 18.91 7.56 -11.72
N GLN A 9 19.23 6.34 -12.17
CA GLN A 9 18.47 5.15 -11.84
C GLN A 9 18.45 4.89 -10.33
N GLN A 10 19.58 5.03 -9.63
CA GLN A 10 19.67 4.85 -8.18
C GLN A 10 18.86 5.89 -7.39
N ILE A 11 18.84 7.15 -7.84
CA ILE A 11 17.99 8.19 -7.24
C ILE A 11 16.52 7.82 -7.39
N LEU A 12 16.08 7.45 -8.60
CA LEU A 12 14.69 7.10 -8.88
C LEU A 12 14.25 5.80 -8.20
N SER A 13 15.18 4.86 -7.96
CA SER A 13 14.92 3.60 -7.27
C SER A 13 15.02 3.70 -5.75
N THR A 14 15.41 4.86 -5.20
CA THR A 14 15.48 5.10 -3.75
C THR A 14 14.33 6.01 -3.33
N PRO A 15 13.26 5.48 -2.71
CA PRO A 15 12.03 6.26 -2.45
C PRO A 15 12.26 7.55 -1.66
N SER A 16 13.12 7.53 -0.63
CA SER A 16 13.44 8.72 0.17
C SER A 16 14.10 9.83 -0.66
N LEU A 17 15.00 9.48 -1.58
CA LEU A 17 15.66 10.42 -2.48
C LEU A 17 14.71 10.94 -3.56
N LEU A 18 13.81 10.09 -4.09
CA LEU A 18 12.80 10.49 -5.06
C LEU A 18 11.86 11.56 -4.46
N VAL A 19 11.30 11.29 -3.28
CA VAL A 19 10.40 12.24 -2.60
C VAL A 19 11.15 13.52 -2.20
N GLY A 20 12.41 13.39 -1.78
CA GLY A 20 13.30 14.53 -1.53
C GLY A 20 13.54 15.39 -2.76
N ALA A 21 13.83 14.79 -3.92
CA ALA A 21 14.03 15.51 -5.18
C ALA A 21 12.76 16.24 -5.62
N ILE A 22 11.59 15.63 -5.41
CA ILE A 22 10.29 16.24 -5.69
C ILE A 22 10.05 17.43 -4.76
N ALA A 23 10.37 17.31 -3.46
CA ALA A 23 10.28 18.44 -2.55
C ALA A 23 11.25 19.57 -2.93
N LEU A 24 12.49 19.24 -3.32
CA LEU A 24 13.48 20.19 -3.81
C LEU A 24 12.96 20.98 -5.01
N ILE A 25 12.49 20.26 -6.05
CA ILE A 25 11.92 20.87 -7.26
C ILE A 25 10.71 21.74 -6.91
N GLY A 26 9.84 21.27 -6.02
CA GLY A 26 8.66 21.99 -5.58
C GLY A 26 8.97 23.29 -4.83
N LEU A 27 9.96 23.26 -3.92
CA LEU A 27 10.38 24.45 -3.16
C LEU A 27 11.13 25.46 -4.03
N ILE A 28 12.01 24.99 -4.93
CA ILE A 28 12.66 25.85 -5.94
C ILE A 28 11.61 26.48 -6.85
N SER A 29 10.64 25.70 -7.30
CA SER A 29 9.54 26.18 -8.15
C SER A 29 8.72 27.27 -7.46
N GLN A 30 8.62 27.27 -6.12
CA GLN A 30 7.97 28.34 -5.36
C GLN A 30 8.82 29.60 -5.17
N GLY A 31 10.11 29.58 -5.55
CA GLY A 31 11.03 30.68 -5.28
C GLY A 31 11.32 30.86 -3.78
N LYS A 32 11.32 29.76 -3.00
CA LYS A 32 11.65 29.80 -1.57
C LYS A 32 13.12 30.16 -1.34
N PRO A 33 13.45 30.81 -0.21
CA PRO A 33 14.85 31.03 0.20
C PRO A 33 15.64 29.72 0.24
N ILE A 34 16.95 29.79 -0.03
CA ILE A 34 17.81 28.60 -0.13
C ILE A 34 17.83 27.80 1.18
N GLU A 35 17.70 28.47 2.32
CA GLU A 35 17.64 27.87 3.65
C GLU A 35 16.39 26.99 3.80
N ASP A 36 15.24 27.49 3.33
CA ASP A 36 13.97 26.76 3.34
C ASP A 36 14.00 25.58 2.36
N VAL A 37 14.60 25.79 1.17
CA VAL A 37 14.78 24.74 0.16
C VAL A 37 15.61 23.58 0.73
N ILE A 38 16.77 23.87 1.34
CA ILE A 38 17.65 22.87 1.93
C ILE A 38 16.93 22.16 3.09
N LYS A 39 16.36 22.93 4.02
CA LYS A 39 15.67 22.40 5.21
C LYS A 39 14.51 21.50 4.84
N GLY A 40 13.61 21.95 3.96
CA GLY A 40 12.44 21.18 3.55
C GLY A 40 12.81 19.91 2.78
N THR A 41 13.80 19.99 1.90
CA THR A 41 14.33 18.83 1.17
C THR A 41 14.88 17.77 2.13
N ILE A 42 15.79 18.16 3.03
CA ILE A 42 16.43 17.23 3.98
C ILE A 42 15.38 16.63 4.91
N LYS A 43 14.48 17.42 5.47
CA LYS A 43 13.44 16.90 6.36
C LYS A 43 12.46 15.97 5.67
N THR A 44 12.15 16.21 4.39
CA THR A 44 11.33 15.29 3.59
C THR A 44 12.02 13.93 3.46
N ILE A 45 13.32 13.94 3.12
CA ILE A 45 14.14 12.71 3.04
C ILE A 45 14.18 12.01 4.41
N LEU A 46 14.45 12.76 5.49
CA LEU A 46 14.49 12.23 6.85
C LEU A 46 13.14 11.64 7.28
N GLY A 47 12.03 12.31 6.98
CA GLY A 47 10.68 11.79 7.26
C GLY A 47 10.48 10.42 6.64
N PHE A 48 10.87 10.25 5.37
CA PHE A 48 10.78 8.96 4.70
C PHE A 48 11.71 7.90 5.29
N ILE A 49 12.96 8.26 5.66
CA ILE A 49 13.90 7.35 6.31
C ILE A 49 13.39 6.88 7.68
N VAL A 50 12.77 7.78 8.45
CA VAL A 50 12.17 7.46 9.76
C VAL A 50 11.00 6.50 9.57
N ILE A 51 10.11 6.75 8.59
CA ILE A 51 9.02 5.83 8.24
C ILE A 51 9.59 4.45 7.88
N GLY A 52 10.58 4.39 6.99
CA GLY A 52 11.21 3.13 6.56
C GLY A 52 11.88 2.38 7.70
N SER A 53 12.58 3.08 8.60
CA SER A 53 13.19 2.48 9.80
C SER A 53 12.13 1.88 10.73
N GLY A 54 11.03 2.60 10.99
CA GLY A 54 9.91 2.10 11.79
C GLY A 54 9.22 0.90 11.16
N ALA A 55 9.01 0.94 9.84
CA ALA A 55 8.46 -0.17 9.06
C ALA A 55 9.36 -1.42 9.11
N GLY A 56 10.68 -1.26 9.03
CA GLY A 56 11.63 -2.37 9.16
C GLY A 56 11.56 -3.05 10.54
N ILE A 57 11.42 -2.27 11.61
CA ILE A 57 11.21 -2.80 12.97
C ILE A 57 9.89 -3.60 13.05
N LEU A 58 8.81 -3.07 12.47
CA LEU A 58 7.51 -3.74 12.40
C LEU A 58 7.59 -5.06 11.64
N VAL A 59 8.12 -5.03 10.43
CA VAL A 59 8.30 -6.22 9.57
C VAL A 59 9.14 -7.28 10.27
N GLY A 60 10.23 -6.88 10.93
CA GLY A 60 11.06 -7.80 11.72
C GLY A 60 10.27 -8.54 12.81
N ALA A 61 9.47 -7.82 13.60
CA ALA A 61 8.61 -8.45 14.60
C ALA A 61 7.54 -9.35 13.95
N LEU A 62 6.89 -8.88 12.88
CA LEU A 62 5.84 -9.64 12.20
C LEU A 62 6.36 -10.91 11.51
N ASN A 63 7.62 -10.94 11.08
CA ASN A 63 8.24 -12.16 10.54
C ASN A 63 8.34 -13.25 11.61
N TYR A 64 8.85 -12.91 12.81
CA TYR A 64 8.85 -13.85 13.94
C TYR A 64 7.44 -14.36 14.26
N PHE A 65 6.45 -13.45 14.27
CA PHE A 65 5.07 -13.83 14.52
C PHE A 65 4.55 -14.81 13.44
N GLY A 66 4.78 -14.51 12.16
CA GLY A 66 4.34 -15.33 11.04
C GLY A 66 4.97 -16.72 11.03
N GLU A 67 6.27 -16.82 11.30
CA GLU A 67 6.99 -18.10 11.41
C GLU A 67 6.45 -18.96 12.55
N LEU A 68 6.29 -18.38 13.75
CA LEU A 68 5.73 -19.09 14.89
C LEU A 68 4.26 -19.47 14.67
N PHE A 69 3.48 -18.62 14.02
CA PHE A 69 2.08 -18.89 13.69
C PHE A 69 1.97 -20.09 12.74
N ASN A 70 2.71 -20.08 11.64
CA ASN A 70 2.68 -21.18 10.67
C ASN A 70 3.12 -22.50 11.31
N PHE A 71 4.14 -22.45 12.16
CA PHE A 71 4.61 -23.62 12.91
C PHE A 71 3.57 -24.13 13.92
N ALA A 72 3.02 -23.26 14.77
CA ALA A 72 2.06 -23.61 15.81
C ALA A 72 0.75 -24.19 15.27
N PHE A 73 0.33 -23.77 14.08
CA PHE A 73 -0.94 -24.20 13.49
C PHE A 73 -0.77 -25.20 12.32
N GLY A 74 0.48 -25.55 11.97
CA GLY A 74 0.77 -26.53 10.92
C GLY A 74 0.20 -26.16 9.55
N VAL A 75 0.05 -24.87 9.25
CA VAL A 75 -0.66 -24.43 8.05
C VAL A 75 0.31 -24.39 6.86
N GLN A 76 0.02 -25.19 5.82
CA GLN A 76 0.78 -25.19 4.57
C GLN A 76 -0.03 -24.53 3.45
N GLY A 77 0.61 -23.64 2.71
CA GLY A 77 -0.03 -22.88 1.64
C GLY A 77 0.89 -21.79 1.10
N VAL A 78 0.33 -20.97 0.22
CA VAL A 78 1.01 -19.83 -0.38
C VAL A 78 0.92 -18.65 0.57
N VAL A 79 2.06 -18.08 0.96
CA VAL A 79 2.11 -16.88 1.83
C VAL A 79 2.23 -15.64 0.95
N PRO A 80 1.22 -14.75 0.88
CA PRO A 80 1.37 -13.50 0.15
C PRO A 80 2.43 -12.61 0.79
N ASN A 81 3.44 -12.25 0.00
CA ASN A 81 4.55 -11.39 0.41
C ASN A 81 5.11 -10.70 -0.84
N ASN A 82 4.86 -9.39 -0.96
CA ASN A 82 5.24 -8.61 -2.13
C ASN A 82 6.76 -8.56 -2.32
N GLU A 83 7.53 -8.40 -1.25
CA GLU A 83 8.99 -8.35 -1.28
C GLU A 83 9.56 -9.65 -1.86
N ALA A 84 9.06 -10.79 -1.39
CA ALA A 84 9.51 -12.10 -1.80
C ALA A 84 9.18 -12.39 -3.27
N ILE A 85 7.92 -12.20 -3.69
CA ILE A 85 7.53 -12.47 -5.08
C ILE A 85 8.19 -11.51 -6.07
N VAL A 86 8.37 -10.25 -5.70
CA VAL A 86 9.06 -9.27 -6.56
C VAL A 86 10.54 -9.59 -6.64
N SER A 87 11.19 -9.96 -5.53
CA SER A 87 12.59 -10.40 -5.54
C SER A 87 12.81 -11.56 -6.53
N LEU A 88 11.91 -12.55 -6.52
CA LEU A 88 11.94 -13.64 -7.48
C LEU A 88 11.73 -13.17 -8.92
N ALA A 89 10.78 -12.27 -9.15
CA ALA A 89 10.54 -11.70 -10.47
C ALA A 89 11.75 -10.90 -11.00
N LEU A 90 12.47 -10.20 -10.14
CA LEU A 90 13.62 -9.39 -10.53
C LEU A 90 14.79 -10.25 -11.05
N ASN A 91 14.89 -11.53 -10.69
CA ASN A 91 15.93 -12.42 -11.24
C ASN A 91 15.86 -12.50 -12.77
N ASP A 92 14.65 -12.53 -13.33
CA ASP A 92 14.42 -12.68 -14.77
C ASP A 92 14.02 -11.36 -15.45
N TYR A 93 13.37 -10.44 -14.71
CA TYR A 93 12.71 -9.25 -15.28
C TYR A 93 13.27 -7.91 -14.77
N ALA A 94 14.42 -7.87 -14.08
CA ALA A 94 14.96 -6.64 -13.48
C ALA A 94 15.09 -5.46 -14.44
N SER A 95 15.65 -5.68 -15.64
CA SER A 95 15.87 -4.60 -16.61
C SER A 95 14.54 -4.02 -17.11
N SER A 96 13.62 -4.88 -17.56
CA SER A 96 12.28 -4.47 -18.00
C SER A 96 11.51 -3.75 -16.89
N THR A 97 11.58 -4.27 -15.66
CA THR A 97 10.93 -3.68 -14.48
C THR A 97 11.45 -2.26 -14.20
N ALA A 98 12.76 -2.07 -14.20
CA ALA A 98 13.37 -0.76 -13.95
C ALA A 98 12.98 0.27 -15.03
N LEU A 99 12.98 -0.13 -16.30
CA LEU A 99 12.56 0.73 -17.41
C LEU A 99 11.06 1.05 -17.35
N ILE A 100 10.22 0.04 -17.07
CA ILE A 100 8.78 0.23 -16.91
C ILE A 100 8.49 1.21 -15.78
N MET A 101 9.16 1.08 -14.63
CA MET A 101 9.04 2.00 -13.50
C MET A 101 9.43 3.43 -13.89
N ALA A 102 10.60 3.62 -14.51
CA ALA A 102 11.10 4.94 -14.88
C ALA A 102 10.18 5.65 -15.89
N PHE A 103 9.86 5.00 -17.00
CA PHE A 103 8.96 5.56 -18.01
C PHE A 103 7.50 5.61 -17.53
N GLY A 104 7.10 4.74 -16.61
CA GLY A 104 5.78 4.75 -15.98
C GLY A 104 5.57 5.99 -15.12
N MET A 105 6.60 6.43 -14.39
CA MET A 105 6.56 7.70 -13.65
C MET A 105 6.36 8.89 -14.59
N ILE A 106 7.04 8.89 -15.75
CA ILE A 106 6.84 9.91 -16.78
C ILE A 106 5.39 9.86 -17.30
N ALA A 107 4.87 8.66 -17.57
CA ALA A 107 3.47 8.48 -17.99
C ALA A 107 2.48 8.98 -16.92
N ASN A 108 2.73 8.76 -15.63
CA ASN A 108 1.91 9.29 -14.54
C ASN A 108 1.87 10.83 -14.57
N ILE A 109 3.02 11.49 -14.71
CA ILE A 109 3.09 12.96 -14.82
C ILE A 109 2.32 13.47 -16.05
N ILE A 110 2.50 12.83 -17.21
CA ILE A 110 1.80 13.19 -18.46
C ILE A 110 0.28 13.06 -18.27
N ILE A 111 -0.19 11.91 -17.78
CA ILE A 111 -1.62 11.68 -17.58
C ILE A 111 -2.18 12.66 -16.55
N ALA A 112 -1.49 12.90 -15.44
CA ALA A 112 -1.93 13.88 -14.43
C ALA A 112 -1.98 15.32 -14.98
N ARG A 113 -1.06 15.68 -15.87
CA ARG A 113 -1.05 17.00 -16.51
C ARG A 113 -2.23 17.20 -17.45
N PHE A 114 -2.51 16.24 -18.33
CA PHE A 114 -3.48 16.40 -19.40
C PHE A 114 -4.88 15.84 -19.11
N SER A 115 -5.06 15.05 -18.04
CA SER A 115 -6.36 14.56 -17.59
C SER A 115 -6.90 15.34 -16.37
N ARG A 116 -8.11 14.98 -15.92
CA ARG A 116 -8.68 15.46 -14.65
C ARG A 116 -8.17 14.71 -13.41
N LEU A 117 -7.38 13.65 -13.60
CA LEU A 117 -6.85 12.83 -12.51
C LEU A 117 -5.54 13.42 -12.02
N LYS A 118 -5.62 14.42 -11.15
CA LYS A 118 -4.50 15.25 -10.70
C LYS A 118 -3.69 14.61 -9.57
N TYR A 119 -3.12 13.43 -9.81
CA TYR A 119 -2.41 12.66 -8.78
C TYR A 119 -1.02 12.24 -9.24
N ILE A 120 -0.01 12.55 -8.42
CA ILE A 120 1.37 12.08 -8.65
C ILE A 120 1.70 11.04 -7.60
N PHE A 121 2.05 9.84 -8.05
CA PHE A 121 2.27 8.69 -7.19
C PHE A 121 3.72 8.67 -6.69
N LEU A 122 3.91 8.79 -5.38
CA LEU A 122 5.24 9.01 -4.78
C LEU A 122 5.81 7.79 -4.04
N THR A 123 5.10 6.66 -4.07
CA THR A 123 5.51 5.45 -3.34
C THR A 123 6.38 4.54 -4.22
N GLY A 124 7.65 4.90 -4.36
CA GLY A 124 8.56 4.29 -5.34
C GLY A 124 8.73 2.78 -5.25
N HIS A 125 8.79 2.20 -4.05
CA HIS A 125 8.93 0.74 -3.87
C HIS A 125 7.69 -0.01 -4.33
N TYR A 126 6.48 0.52 -4.09
CA TYR A 126 5.24 -0.03 -4.63
C TYR A 126 5.12 0.17 -6.14
N THR A 127 5.65 1.27 -6.68
CA THR A 127 5.79 1.46 -8.14
C THR A 127 6.68 0.38 -8.75
N LEU A 128 7.79 0.02 -8.10
CA LEU A 128 8.65 -1.09 -8.52
C LEU A 128 7.90 -2.42 -8.51
N TYR A 129 7.11 -2.69 -7.46
CA TYR A 129 6.36 -3.94 -7.33
C TYR A 129 5.30 -4.08 -8.42
N MET A 130 4.57 -3.00 -8.72
CA MET A 130 3.57 -3.00 -9.81
C MET A 130 4.27 -3.11 -11.16
N ALA A 131 5.41 -2.44 -11.35
CA ALA A 131 6.22 -2.57 -12.56
C ALA A 131 6.67 -4.02 -12.78
N ALA A 132 7.10 -4.72 -11.73
CA ALA A 132 7.53 -6.12 -11.80
C ALA A 132 6.35 -7.04 -12.19
N LEU A 133 5.20 -6.86 -11.53
CA LEU A 133 3.98 -7.59 -11.88
C LEU A 133 3.59 -7.39 -13.35
N ILE A 134 3.54 -6.13 -13.80
CA ILE A 134 3.19 -5.78 -15.18
C ILE A 134 4.21 -6.38 -16.16
N ALA A 135 5.50 -6.32 -15.83
CA ALA A 135 6.56 -6.90 -16.66
C ALA A 135 6.36 -8.42 -16.84
N VAL A 136 6.11 -9.14 -15.74
CA VAL A 136 5.85 -10.58 -15.75
C VAL A 136 4.62 -10.89 -16.62
N VAL A 137 3.48 -10.26 -16.33
CA VAL A 137 2.20 -10.57 -16.98
C VAL A 137 2.23 -10.26 -18.48
N LEU A 138 2.82 -9.14 -18.88
CA LEU A 138 2.91 -8.77 -20.30
C LEU A 138 3.94 -9.62 -21.05
N THR A 139 5.01 -10.07 -20.40
CA THR A 139 5.96 -11.01 -21.01
C THR A 139 5.30 -12.37 -21.24
N VAL A 140 4.53 -12.86 -20.27
CA VAL A 140 3.68 -14.07 -20.44
C VAL A 140 2.67 -13.87 -21.58
N GLY A 141 2.18 -12.65 -21.80
CA GLY A 141 1.34 -12.25 -22.93
C GLY A 141 2.05 -12.14 -24.28
N GLY A 142 3.37 -12.41 -24.34
CA GLY A 142 4.16 -12.39 -25.56
C GLY A 142 4.68 -11.01 -25.98
N LEU A 143 4.69 -10.01 -25.08
CA LEU A 143 5.38 -8.73 -25.35
C LEU A 143 6.83 -8.79 -24.87
N ASP A 144 7.73 -8.29 -25.71
CA ASP A 144 9.15 -8.17 -25.40
C ASP A 144 9.70 -6.79 -25.78
N GLY A 145 10.99 -6.57 -25.51
CA GLY A 145 11.73 -5.39 -25.95
C GLY A 145 11.04 -4.06 -25.68
N TRP A 146 10.90 -3.25 -26.73
CA TRP A 146 10.31 -1.92 -26.62
C TRP A 146 8.79 -1.95 -26.45
N GLN A 147 8.11 -2.98 -26.99
CA GLN A 147 6.66 -3.15 -26.85
C GLN A 147 6.28 -3.35 -25.39
N LEU A 148 7.03 -4.20 -24.69
CA LEU A 148 6.86 -4.46 -23.26
C LEU A 148 7.03 -3.18 -22.43
N ILE A 149 8.10 -2.42 -22.68
CA ILE A 149 8.39 -1.18 -21.95
C ILE A 149 7.26 -0.15 -22.19
N LEU A 150 6.88 0.06 -23.45
CA LEU A 150 5.85 1.03 -23.79
C LEU A 150 4.49 0.66 -23.20
N ALA A 151 4.05 -0.60 -23.36
CA ALA A 151 2.80 -1.08 -22.80
C ALA A 151 2.82 -1.00 -21.27
N GLY A 152 3.90 -1.51 -20.65
CA GLY A 152 4.01 -1.59 -19.21
C GLY A 152 4.05 -0.23 -18.54
N SER A 153 4.83 0.72 -19.07
CA SER A 153 4.87 2.09 -18.57
C SER A 153 3.54 2.82 -18.73
N SER A 154 2.84 2.60 -19.84
CA SER A 154 1.53 3.21 -20.07
C SER A 154 0.50 2.72 -19.04
N VAL A 155 0.44 1.41 -18.82
CA VAL A 155 -0.44 0.79 -17.81
C VAL A 155 -0.06 1.26 -16.41
N LEU A 156 1.23 1.24 -16.05
CA LEU A 156 1.71 1.68 -14.75
C LEU A 156 1.35 3.14 -14.49
N GLY A 157 1.63 4.05 -15.45
CA GLY A 157 1.26 5.46 -15.38
C GLY A 157 -0.23 5.69 -15.14
N PHE A 158 -1.08 4.90 -15.80
CA PHE A 158 -2.52 4.92 -15.60
C PHE A 158 -2.94 4.45 -14.21
N THR A 159 -2.42 3.32 -13.73
CA THR A 159 -2.74 2.83 -12.37
C THR A 159 -2.35 3.84 -11.30
N MET A 160 -1.24 4.55 -11.50
CA MET A 160 -0.73 5.60 -10.62
C MET A 160 -1.59 6.87 -10.55
N VAL A 161 -2.50 7.11 -11.51
CA VAL A 161 -3.53 8.16 -11.38
C VAL A 161 -4.90 7.62 -10.99
N PHE A 162 -5.22 6.40 -11.43
CA PHE A 162 -6.55 5.79 -11.29
C PHE A 162 -6.84 5.42 -9.84
N PHE A 163 -5.91 4.72 -9.18
CA PHE A 163 -6.13 4.27 -7.81
C PHE A 163 -6.20 5.43 -6.80
N PRO A 164 -5.28 6.43 -6.82
CA PRO A 164 -5.44 7.60 -5.97
C PRO A 164 -6.77 8.33 -6.17
N ALA A 165 -7.25 8.42 -7.42
CA ALA A 165 -8.55 9.02 -7.72
C ALA A 165 -9.72 8.27 -7.06
N LEU A 166 -9.66 6.94 -7.04
CA LEU A 166 -10.67 6.10 -6.39
C LEU A 166 -10.69 6.31 -4.87
N ALA A 167 -9.51 6.42 -4.25
CA ALA A 167 -9.39 6.68 -2.81
C ALA A 167 -9.79 8.10 -2.40
N GLN A 168 -9.68 9.09 -3.29
CA GLN A 168 -9.69 10.51 -2.90
C GLN A 168 -10.92 10.93 -2.09
N LYS A 169 -12.11 10.43 -2.45
CA LYS A 169 -13.35 10.76 -1.71
C LYS A 169 -13.28 10.31 -0.25
N THR A 170 -12.71 9.13 0.01
CA THR A 170 -12.53 8.61 1.37
C THR A 170 -11.36 9.30 2.06
N MET A 171 -10.28 9.60 1.32
CA MET A 171 -9.17 10.41 1.84
C MET A 171 -9.65 11.75 2.38
N HIS A 172 -10.50 12.47 1.64
CA HIS A 172 -11.08 13.72 2.11
C HIS A 172 -11.85 13.58 3.44
N LYS A 173 -12.55 12.44 3.65
CA LYS A 173 -13.22 12.15 4.91
C LYS A 173 -12.23 11.86 6.05
N ILE A 174 -11.06 11.30 5.75
CA ILE A 174 -10.01 10.96 6.72
C ILE A 174 -9.22 12.22 7.12
N THR A 175 -8.76 12.99 6.12
CA THR A 175 -7.87 14.14 6.32
C THR A 175 -8.61 15.44 6.62
N GLY A 176 -9.87 15.55 6.19
CA GLY A 176 -10.68 16.76 6.28
C GLY A 176 -10.41 17.78 5.18
N ASP A 177 -9.45 17.52 4.29
CA ASP A 177 -9.10 18.38 3.16
C ASP A 177 -8.62 17.56 1.95
N ASP A 178 -8.16 18.24 0.91
CA ASP A 178 -7.72 17.65 -0.35
C ASP A 178 -6.21 17.80 -0.61
N SER A 179 -5.44 18.07 0.44
CA SER A 179 -4.00 18.39 0.36
C SER A 179 -3.12 17.19 0.00
N ILE A 180 -3.58 15.97 0.28
CA ILE A 180 -2.84 14.71 0.09
C ILE A 180 -3.76 13.67 -0.54
N ALA A 181 -3.18 12.82 -1.38
CA ALA A 181 -3.81 11.64 -1.97
C ALA A 181 -3.11 10.35 -1.52
N PHE A 182 -3.60 9.20 -2.00
CA PHE A 182 -3.21 7.90 -1.49
C PHE A 182 -2.58 6.99 -2.55
N ALA A 183 -1.44 6.36 -2.26
CA ALA A 183 -0.59 5.62 -3.21
C ALA A 183 0.07 4.38 -2.60
N HIS A 184 -0.61 3.23 -2.60
CA HIS A 184 -0.06 1.97 -2.02
C HIS A 184 -0.47 0.70 -2.79
N PHE A 185 -1.17 0.79 -3.93
CA PHE A 185 -1.68 -0.38 -4.65
C PHE A 185 -2.49 -1.41 -3.80
N GLY A 186 -3.20 -0.94 -2.77
CA GLY A 186 -4.24 -1.70 -2.03
C GLY A 186 -5.60 -0.99 -2.04
N THR A 187 -5.76 0.01 -2.89
CA THR A 187 -6.82 1.01 -2.89
C THR A 187 -8.21 0.42 -3.08
N LEU A 188 -8.36 -0.59 -3.95
CA LEU A 188 -9.62 -1.30 -4.13
C LEU A 188 -10.10 -1.93 -2.83
N GLY A 189 -9.18 -2.52 -2.06
CA GLY A 189 -9.48 -3.09 -0.75
C GLY A 189 -9.88 -2.01 0.26
N TYR A 190 -9.23 -0.86 0.23
CA TYR A 190 -9.52 0.24 1.15
C TYR A 190 -10.85 0.93 0.83
N VAL A 191 -11.13 1.15 -0.44
CA VAL A 191 -12.42 1.70 -0.90
C VAL A 191 -13.54 0.69 -0.69
N PHE A 192 -13.28 -0.61 -0.86
CA PHE A 192 -14.23 -1.66 -0.50
C PHE A 192 -14.55 -1.64 0.99
N SER A 193 -13.55 -1.52 1.85
CA SER A 193 -13.74 -1.34 3.30
C SER A 193 -14.58 -0.10 3.61
N ALA A 194 -14.28 1.03 2.97
CA ALA A 194 -15.04 2.28 3.12
C ALA A 194 -16.50 2.13 2.65
N TRP A 195 -16.73 1.38 1.57
CA TRP A 195 -18.05 1.11 1.05
C TRP A 195 -18.87 0.22 2.00
N LEU A 196 -18.27 -0.85 2.54
CA LEU A 196 -18.89 -1.66 3.59
C LEU A 196 -19.19 -0.82 4.84
N GLY A 197 -18.29 0.06 5.23
CA GLY A 197 -18.49 0.99 6.35
C GLY A 197 -19.67 1.94 6.13
N ASP A 198 -19.78 2.53 4.94
CA ASP A 198 -20.90 3.40 4.57
C ASP A 198 -22.25 2.65 4.57
N LYS A 199 -22.28 1.41 4.08
CA LYS A 199 -23.51 0.60 3.97
C LYS A 199 -23.94 -0.06 5.27
N LEU A 200 -23.00 -0.60 6.04
CA LEU A 200 -23.28 -1.49 7.17
C LEU A 200 -22.84 -0.90 8.52
N GLY A 201 -22.01 0.14 8.53
CA GLY A 201 -21.50 0.78 9.75
C GLY A 201 -22.53 1.64 10.49
N ASN A 202 -23.63 2.01 9.82
CA ASN A 202 -24.75 2.76 10.39
C ASN A 202 -24.32 4.04 11.15
N ARG A 203 -23.35 4.79 10.59
CA ARG A 203 -22.77 6.02 11.17
C ARG A 203 -22.41 5.88 12.65
N SER A 204 -21.83 4.74 13.04
CA SER A 204 -21.40 4.54 14.42
C SER A 204 -20.32 5.55 14.84
N LYS A 205 -20.10 5.73 16.14
CA LYS A 205 -19.03 6.61 16.65
C LYS A 205 -17.66 6.11 16.20
N SER A 206 -16.71 7.03 16.05
CA SER A 206 -15.34 6.70 15.64
C SER A 206 -14.68 5.76 16.67
N THR A 207 -13.75 4.93 16.20
CA THR A 207 -12.81 4.18 17.07
C THR A 207 -12.06 5.10 18.01
N GLU A 208 -11.79 6.33 17.59
CA GLU A 208 -11.07 7.31 18.39
C GLU A 208 -11.91 7.89 19.54
N ASP A 209 -13.24 7.71 19.51
CA ASP A 209 -14.15 8.17 20.57
C ASP A 209 -14.33 7.11 21.69
N ILE A 210 -13.54 6.03 21.71
CA ILE A 210 -13.70 4.95 22.70
C ILE A 210 -13.34 5.49 24.09
N LYS A 211 -14.33 5.46 25.00
CA LYS A 211 -14.14 5.85 26.40
C LYS A 211 -13.79 4.63 27.23
N PHE A 212 -12.51 4.45 27.52
CA PHE A 212 -12.05 3.38 28.40
C PHE A 212 -12.46 3.65 29.86
N PRO A 213 -12.86 2.61 30.62
CA PRO A 213 -13.12 2.75 32.06
C PRO A 213 -11.84 3.18 32.79
N LYS A 214 -11.97 3.82 33.97
CA LYS A 214 -10.82 4.37 34.72
C LYS A 214 -9.68 3.36 34.95
N ARG A 215 -9.98 2.07 35.13
CA ARG A 215 -8.98 1.01 35.33
C ARG A 215 -8.19 0.66 34.06
N LEU A 216 -8.71 0.99 32.88
CA LEU A 216 -8.08 0.79 31.57
C LEU A 216 -7.70 2.13 30.94
N SER A 217 -7.48 3.17 31.74
CA SER A 217 -7.13 4.50 31.23
C SER A 217 -5.82 4.50 30.42
N PHE A 218 -4.91 3.57 30.72
CA PHE A 218 -3.68 3.37 29.96
C PHE A 218 -3.93 2.94 28.50
N MET A 219 -5.09 2.33 28.18
CA MET A 219 -5.48 2.01 26.80
C MET A 219 -5.78 3.25 25.95
N ARG A 220 -5.81 4.44 26.56
CA ARG A 220 -5.89 5.71 25.82
C ARG A 220 -4.56 6.12 25.21
N ASP A 221 -3.46 5.57 25.70
CA ASP A 221 -2.16 5.71 25.03
C ASP A 221 -2.08 4.64 23.94
N THR A 222 -2.07 5.08 22.69
CA THR A 222 -2.07 4.19 21.53
C THR A 222 -0.89 3.22 21.56
N SER A 223 0.30 3.67 21.99
CA SER A 223 1.50 2.84 22.02
C SER A 223 1.34 1.71 23.04
N VAL A 224 0.77 2.03 24.21
CA VAL A 224 0.45 1.03 25.25
C VAL A 224 -0.63 0.07 24.77
N ALA A 225 -1.70 0.57 24.15
CA ALA A 225 -2.78 -0.26 23.63
C ALA A 225 -2.29 -1.26 22.56
N ILE A 226 -1.43 -0.79 21.64
CA ILE A 226 -0.80 -1.62 20.62
C ILE A 226 0.10 -2.68 21.26
N ALA A 227 0.99 -2.29 22.18
CA ALA A 227 1.90 -3.20 22.86
C ALA A 227 1.15 -4.32 23.58
N LEU A 228 0.13 -3.98 24.37
CA LEU A 228 -0.65 -4.97 25.11
C LEU A 228 -1.45 -5.90 24.21
N THR A 229 -2.00 -5.37 23.12
CA THR A 229 -2.73 -6.18 22.15
C THR A 229 -1.79 -7.16 21.47
N MET A 230 -0.63 -6.69 20.97
CA MET A 230 0.35 -7.58 20.36
C MET A 230 0.97 -8.57 21.34
N PHE A 231 1.12 -8.18 22.60
CA PHE A 231 1.61 -9.06 23.64
C PHE A 231 0.72 -10.29 23.76
N LEU A 232 -0.61 -10.13 23.80
CA LEU A 232 -1.54 -11.27 23.85
C LEU A 232 -1.39 -12.19 22.64
N PHE A 233 -1.21 -11.64 21.44
CA PHE A 233 -1.05 -12.42 20.23
C PHE A 233 0.26 -13.20 20.21
N PHE A 234 1.39 -12.54 20.45
CA PHE A 234 2.68 -13.20 20.58
C PHE A 234 2.68 -14.23 21.70
N LEU A 235 2.08 -13.92 22.84
CA LEU A 235 1.99 -14.83 23.98
C LEU A 235 1.30 -16.13 23.60
N ILE A 236 0.12 -16.06 22.97
CA ILE A 236 -0.65 -17.24 22.57
C ILE A 236 0.11 -18.04 21.52
N VAL A 237 0.58 -17.38 20.45
CA VAL A 237 1.23 -18.06 19.31
C VAL A 237 2.54 -18.70 19.74
N THR A 238 3.38 -17.98 20.49
CA THR A 238 4.67 -18.49 20.95
C THR A 238 4.47 -19.62 21.96
N PHE A 239 3.50 -19.48 22.88
CA PHE A 239 3.15 -20.56 23.81
C PHE A 239 2.77 -21.82 23.05
N LEU A 240 1.80 -21.72 22.12
CA LEU A 240 1.37 -22.86 21.31
C LEU A 240 2.54 -23.47 20.55
N ALA A 241 3.34 -22.68 19.84
CA ALA A 241 4.54 -23.16 19.14
C ALA A 241 5.45 -23.97 20.08
N THR A 242 5.73 -23.47 21.29
CA THR A 242 6.63 -24.15 22.25
C THR A 242 6.07 -25.45 22.82
N THR A 243 4.77 -25.73 22.66
CA THR A 243 4.17 -27.02 23.08
C THR A 243 4.39 -28.14 22.05
N HIS A 244 4.81 -27.82 20.82
CA HIS A 244 5.13 -28.82 19.81
C HIS A 244 6.47 -29.49 20.12
N ALA A 245 6.54 -30.81 19.91
CA ALA A 245 7.72 -31.62 20.23
C ALA A 245 8.95 -31.29 19.36
N ASP A 246 8.70 -30.78 18.15
CA ASP A 246 9.69 -30.39 17.14
C ASP A 246 10.04 -28.89 17.19
N PHE A 247 9.61 -28.16 18.22
CA PHE A 247 9.92 -26.75 18.37
C PHE A 247 11.43 -26.52 18.52
N ASP A 248 12.01 -25.73 17.62
CA ASP A 248 13.39 -25.28 17.69
C ASP A 248 13.48 -23.96 18.49
N PRO A 249 14.17 -23.92 19.65
CA PRO A 249 14.41 -22.69 20.40
C PRO A 249 15.04 -21.56 19.57
N ALA A 250 15.74 -21.86 18.48
CA ALA A 250 16.28 -20.85 17.57
C ALA A 250 15.20 -19.96 16.94
N MET A 251 13.96 -20.44 16.79
CA MET A 251 12.82 -19.63 16.28
C MET A 251 12.51 -18.42 17.15
N ILE A 252 12.91 -18.47 18.43
CA ILE A 252 12.79 -17.35 19.38
C ILE A 252 14.17 -16.84 19.83
N GLY A 253 15.22 -17.15 19.08
CA GLY A 253 16.60 -16.75 19.37
C GLY A 253 17.17 -17.37 20.65
N GLY A 254 16.66 -18.54 21.07
CA GLY A 254 17.04 -19.20 22.32
C GLY A 254 16.50 -18.53 23.59
N ASN A 255 15.63 -17.53 23.45
CA ASN A 255 15.07 -16.80 24.59
C ASN A 255 13.95 -17.58 25.28
N ASN A 256 13.59 -17.17 26.49
CA ASN A 256 12.35 -17.64 27.11
C ASN A 256 11.12 -17.13 26.32
N TRP A 257 10.17 -18.01 26.02
CA TRP A 257 8.99 -17.71 25.19
C TRP A 257 8.13 -16.54 25.69
N PHE A 258 8.01 -16.38 27.01
CA PHE A 258 7.25 -15.30 27.63
C PHE A 258 7.98 -13.95 27.48
N LEU A 259 9.28 -13.93 27.81
CA LEU A 259 10.12 -12.73 27.63
C LEU A 259 10.23 -12.33 26.16
N PHE A 260 10.37 -13.30 25.26
CA PHE A 260 10.34 -13.09 23.82
C PHE A 260 9.03 -12.40 23.39
N SER A 261 7.89 -12.90 23.86
CA SER A 261 6.58 -12.32 23.57
C SER A 261 6.47 -10.86 24.04
N ILE A 262 6.99 -10.54 25.22
CA ILE A 262 7.04 -9.16 25.73
C ILE A 262 7.89 -8.29 24.80
N ILE A 263 9.14 -8.70 24.53
CA ILE A 263 10.07 -7.89 23.73
C ILE A 263 9.54 -7.68 22.32
N GLN A 264 9.06 -8.72 21.63
CA GLN A 264 8.55 -8.56 20.27
C GLN A 264 7.30 -7.68 20.20
N SER A 265 6.41 -7.77 21.18
CA SER A 265 5.24 -6.90 21.24
C SER A 265 5.58 -5.42 21.48
N LEU A 266 6.57 -5.14 22.33
CA LEU A 266 7.08 -3.78 22.57
C LEU A 266 7.87 -3.25 21.38
N THR A 267 8.68 -4.10 20.75
CA THR A 267 9.40 -3.78 19.50
C THR A 267 8.43 -3.38 18.40
N PHE A 268 7.35 -4.14 18.24
CA PHE A 268 6.28 -3.80 17.30
C PHE A 268 5.64 -2.46 17.62
N ALA A 269 5.23 -2.22 18.87
CA ALA A 269 4.64 -0.94 19.28
C ALA A 269 5.59 0.25 19.07
N GLY A 270 6.89 0.07 19.36
CA GLY A 270 7.94 1.05 19.09
C GLY A 270 8.10 1.34 17.60
N GLY A 271 8.02 0.30 16.75
CA GLY A 271 7.98 0.45 15.30
C GLY A 271 6.79 1.30 14.82
N VAL A 272 5.58 1.05 15.34
CA VAL A 272 4.38 1.88 15.01
C VAL A 272 4.61 3.32 15.43
N TYR A 273 5.12 3.55 16.63
CA TYR A 273 5.40 4.91 17.11
C TYR A 273 6.36 5.67 16.19
N ILE A 274 7.45 5.02 15.76
CA ILE A 274 8.42 5.60 14.83
C ILE A 274 7.77 5.91 13.47
N VAL A 275 6.93 5.00 12.94
CA VAL A 275 6.18 5.24 11.69
C VAL A 275 5.29 6.48 11.84
N LEU A 276 4.49 6.57 12.90
CA LEU A 276 3.59 7.71 13.14
C LEU A 276 4.37 9.04 13.24
N ALA A 277 5.52 9.04 13.91
CA ALA A 277 6.39 10.21 14.00
C ALA A 277 6.95 10.62 12.63
N GLY A 278 7.43 9.65 11.84
CA GLY A 278 7.94 9.89 10.50
C GLY A 278 6.87 10.42 9.53
N VAL A 279 5.66 9.89 9.60
CA VAL A 279 4.52 10.35 8.78
C VAL A 279 4.19 11.82 9.07
N ARG A 280 4.10 12.21 10.35
CA ARG A 280 3.83 13.61 10.73
C ARG A 280 4.90 14.56 10.20
N LEU A 281 6.18 14.16 10.30
CA LEU A 281 7.30 14.93 9.75
C LEU A 281 7.20 15.05 8.22
N LEU A 282 6.89 13.96 7.52
CA LEU A 282 6.76 13.94 6.07
C LEU A 282 5.64 14.87 5.59
N ILE A 283 4.43 14.74 6.17
CA ILE A 283 3.26 15.57 5.82
C ILE A 283 3.60 17.06 5.93
N ALA A 284 4.26 17.45 7.03
CA ALA A 284 4.57 18.84 7.32
C ALA A 284 5.46 19.51 6.27
N GLU A 285 6.27 18.74 5.55
CA GLU A 285 7.23 19.27 4.57
C GLU A 285 6.80 18.99 3.11
N ILE A 286 6.17 17.84 2.85
CA ILE A 286 5.75 17.47 1.49
C ILE A 286 4.58 18.32 0.98
N VAL A 287 3.59 18.63 1.83
CA VAL A 287 2.41 19.41 1.42
C VAL A 287 2.82 20.83 0.99
N PRO A 288 3.61 21.59 1.78
CA PRO A 288 4.10 22.89 1.34
C PRO A 288 4.99 22.78 0.09
N ALA A 289 5.88 21.79 0.01
CA ALA A 289 6.77 21.64 -1.14
C ALA A 289 6.00 21.35 -2.44
N PHE A 290 4.94 20.54 -2.37
CA PHE A 290 4.16 20.15 -3.54
C PHE A 290 3.37 21.29 -4.16
N LYS A 291 3.12 22.37 -3.41
CA LYS A 291 2.46 23.58 -3.93
C LYS A 291 3.14 24.10 -5.20
N GLY A 292 4.47 24.15 -5.24
CA GLY A 292 5.20 24.59 -6.44
C GLY A 292 5.03 23.69 -7.65
N ILE A 293 4.92 22.38 -7.43
CA ILE A 293 4.61 21.42 -8.50
C ILE A 293 3.18 21.65 -8.98
N SER A 294 2.24 21.80 -8.05
CA SER A 294 0.82 22.03 -8.35
C SER A 294 0.56 23.35 -9.06
N GLU A 295 1.39 24.38 -8.87
CA GLU A 295 1.22 25.70 -9.50
C GLU A 295 1.92 25.81 -10.86
N LYS A 296 3.06 25.14 -11.06
CA LYS A 296 3.91 25.36 -12.25
C LYS A 296 4.05 24.15 -13.18
N ILE A 297 4.03 22.93 -12.64
CA ILE A 297 4.36 21.71 -13.41
C ILE A 297 3.10 20.94 -13.76
N VAL A 298 2.24 20.67 -12.79
CA VAL A 298 1.00 19.92 -12.98
C VAL A 298 -0.11 20.65 -12.22
N PRO A 299 -0.89 21.52 -12.91
CA PRO A 299 -1.98 22.27 -12.28
C PRO A 299 -2.88 21.38 -11.41
N ASP A 300 -3.06 21.79 -10.16
CA ASP A 300 -3.90 21.14 -9.14
C ASP A 300 -3.46 19.74 -8.72
N ALA A 301 -2.21 19.34 -9.02
CA ALA A 301 -1.70 18.04 -8.62
C ALA A 301 -1.63 17.86 -7.11
N LYS A 302 -2.03 16.66 -6.66
CA LYS A 302 -1.95 16.21 -5.28
C LYS A 302 -0.83 15.19 -5.12
N PRO A 303 0.03 15.30 -4.09
CA PRO A 303 1.01 14.28 -3.79
C PRO A 303 0.27 13.04 -3.24
N ALA A 304 0.41 11.90 -3.92
CA ALA A 304 -0.14 10.64 -3.45
C ALA A 304 0.92 9.84 -2.71
N LEU A 305 0.64 9.51 -1.44
CA LEU A 305 1.60 8.94 -0.50
C LEU A 305 1.17 7.56 0.02
N ASP A 306 2.15 6.84 0.54
CA ASP A 306 2.06 5.49 1.07
C ASP A 306 0.99 5.33 2.18
N CYS A 307 0.52 4.10 2.40
CA CYS A 307 -0.52 3.74 3.33
C CYS A 307 -0.37 4.25 4.77
N PRO A 308 0.85 4.38 5.37
CA PRO A 308 0.96 4.91 6.72
C PRO A 308 0.52 6.36 6.84
N ILE A 309 0.35 7.08 5.73
CA ILE A 309 -0.11 8.47 5.71
C ILE A 309 -1.44 8.67 6.44
N VAL A 310 -2.30 7.64 6.48
CA VAL A 310 -3.61 7.72 7.15
C VAL A 310 -3.57 7.28 8.61
N PHE A 311 -2.48 6.67 9.08
CA PHE A 311 -2.42 6.08 10.42
C PHE A 311 -2.56 7.11 11.54
N PRO A 312 -1.93 8.31 11.46
CA PRO A 312 -2.10 9.34 12.49
C PRO A 312 -3.52 9.90 12.62
N PHE A 313 -4.40 9.67 11.64
CA PHE A 313 -5.77 10.20 11.66
C PHE A 313 -6.75 9.31 12.42
N ALA A 314 -6.46 8.02 12.58
CA ALA A 314 -7.29 7.09 13.34
C ALA A 314 -6.45 5.92 13.88
N GLU A 315 -5.63 6.18 14.89
CA GLU A 315 -4.64 5.23 15.39
C GLU A 315 -5.31 3.99 16.05
N ASN A 316 -6.47 4.12 16.68
CA ASN A 316 -7.20 2.95 17.18
C ASN A 316 -7.79 2.11 16.04
N ALA A 317 -8.19 2.75 14.93
CA ALA A 317 -8.66 2.03 13.74
C ALA A 317 -7.54 1.23 13.04
N VAL A 318 -6.29 1.68 13.11
CA VAL A 318 -5.11 0.95 12.58
C VAL A 318 -5.01 -0.42 13.25
N LEU A 319 -4.97 -0.45 14.58
CA LEU A 319 -4.84 -1.69 15.33
C LEU A 319 -6.06 -2.60 15.15
N LEU A 320 -7.27 -2.04 15.27
CA LEU A 320 -8.50 -2.81 15.10
C LEU A 320 -8.60 -3.37 13.67
N GLY A 321 -8.25 -2.56 12.66
CA GLY A 321 -8.25 -2.95 11.26
C GLY A 321 -7.30 -4.11 10.99
N PHE A 322 -6.08 -4.05 11.51
CA PHE A 322 -5.12 -5.15 11.41
C PHE A 322 -5.71 -6.47 11.96
N LEU A 323 -6.15 -6.48 13.22
CA LEU A 323 -6.63 -7.71 13.87
C LEU A 323 -7.85 -8.30 13.17
N VAL A 324 -8.79 -7.44 12.78
CA VAL A 324 -10.04 -7.88 12.15
C VAL A 324 -9.81 -8.31 10.70
N SER A 325 -8.90 -7.66 9.98
CA SER A 325 -8.44 -8.09 8.66
C SER A 325 -7.76 -9.45 8.74
N PHE A 326 -6.86 -9.66 9.71
CA PHE A 326 -6.19 -10.94 9.92
C PHE A 326 -7.18 -12.06 10.26
N ALA A 327 -8.16 -11.78 11.13
CA ALA A 327 -9.26 -12.70 11.40
C ALA A 327 -10.10 -13.01 10.15
N GLY A 328 -10.38 -12.00 9.32
CA GLY A 328 -11.00 -12.18 8.01
C GLY A 328 -10.19 -13.10 7.10
N GLY A 329 -8.86 -12.95 7.10
CA GLY A 329 -7.95 -13.84 6.38
C GLY A 329 -8.04 -15.30 6.85
N LEU A 330 -8.06 -15.53 8.16
CA LEU A 330 -8.21 -16.88 8.74
C LEU A 330 -9.55 -17.53 8.35
N VAL A 331 -10.63 -16.75 8.32
CA VAL A 331 -11.93 -17.22 7.83
C VAL A 331 -11.85 -17.52 6.33
N GLY A 332 -11.21 -16.65 5.55
CA GLY A 332 -10.97 -16.85 4.12
C GLY A 332 -10.22 -18.15 3.82
N LEU A 333 -9.13 -18.39 4.55
CA LEU A 333 -8.36 -19.63 4.47
C LEU A 333 -9.21 -20.84 4.81
N SER A 334 -10.01 -20.77 5.88
CA SER A 334 -10.91 -21.86 6.27
C SER A 334 -11.90 -22.19 5.15
N ILE A 335 -12.44 -21.16 4.47
CA ILE A 335 -13.31 -21.34 3.30
C ILE A 335 -12.53 -22.01 2.15
N LEU A 336 -11.30 -21.59 1.85
CA LEU A 336 -10.46 -22.21 0.82
C LEU A 336 -10.18 -23.70 1.10
N ILE A 337 -9.93 -24.06 2.36
CA ILE A 337 -9.76 -25.46 2.79
C ILE A 337 -11.04 -26.26 2.53
N LEU A 338 -12.21 -25.71 2.89
CA LEU A 338 -13.51 -26.35 2.66
C LEU A 338 -13.86 -26.51 1.19
N LEU A 339 -13.32 -25.67 0.30
CA LEU A 339 -13.47 -25.80 -1.15
C LEU A 339 -12.63 -26.93 -1.76
N GLY A 340 -11.85 -27.67 -0.96
CA GLY A 340 -11.28 -28.95 -1.35
C GLY A 340 -10.20 -28.89 -2.44
N GLY A 341 -9.48 -27.76 -2.57
CA GLY A 341 -8.33 -27.62 -3.47
C GLY A 341 -8.64 -27.06 -4.87
N SER A 342 -9.85 -26.52 -5.11
CA SER A 342 -10.16 -25.83 -6.37
C SER A 342 -9.36 -24.53 -6.57
N LEU A 343 -8.82 -23.99 -5.49
CA LEU A 343 -8.00 -22.78 -5.44
C LEU A 343 -6.81 -23.03 -4.51
N ALA A 344 -5.72 -22.30 -4.73
CA ALA A 344 -4.57 -22.34 -3.85
C ALA A 344 -4.96 -21.89 -2.43
N LEU A 345 -4.41 -22.57 -1.42
CA LEU A 345 -4.59 -22.18 -0.03
C LEU A 345 -3.72 -20.94 0.25
N ILE A 346 -4.37 -19.80 0.45
CA ILE A 346 -3.69 -18.54 0.74
C ILE A 346 -3.61 -18.36 2.25
N LEU A 347 -2.39 -18.38 2.78
CA LEU A 347 -2.13 -18.16 4.19
C LEU A 347 -2.24 -16.67 4.52
N PRO A 348 -2.89 -16.28 5.63
CA PRO A 348 -2.96 -14.87 6.04
C PRO A 348 -1.57 -14.27 6.29
N GLY A 349 -1.07 -13.50 5.33
CA GLY A 349 0.20 -12.79 5.44
C GLY A 349 0.10 -11.67 6.49
N VAL A 350 0.89 -11.76 7.55
CA VAL A 350 0.76 -10.84 8.70
C VAL A 350 1.13 -9.41 8.32
N ILE A 351 2.13 -9.22 7.46
CA ILE A 351 2.55 -7.91 6.95
C ILE A 351 1.43 -7.24 6.12
N PRO A 352 0.85 -7.89 5.08
CA PRO A 352 -0.31 -7.35 4.36
C PRO A 352 -1.50 -7.08 5.27
N HIS A 353 -1.83 -7.99 6.20
CA HIS A 353 -2.93 -7.75 7.12
C HIS A 353 -2.65 -6.58 8.06
N PHE A 354 -1.39 -6.35 8.45
CA PHE A 354 -1.04 -5.16 9.23
C PHE A 354 -1.18 -3.90 8.40
N PHE A 355 -0.39 -3.71 7.34
CA PHE A 355 -0.39 -2.45 6.60
C PHE A 355 -1.73 -2.21 5.88
N CYS A 356 -2.18 -3.18 5.07
CA CYS A 356 -3.39 -3.04 4.28
C CYS A 356 -4.64 -3.18 5.14
N GLY A 357 -4.64 -4.10 6.11
CA GLY A 357 -5.76 -4.22 7.05
C GLY A 357 -5.91 -3.02 7.97
N ALA A 358 -4.81 -2.43 8.46
CA ALA A 358 -4.87 -1.18 9.21
C ALA A 358 -5.45 -0.04 8.36
N THR A 359 -4.99 0.13 7.13
CA THR A 359 -5.54 1.13 6.22
C THR A 359 -7.02 0.87 5.94
N ALA A 360 -7.42 -0.38 5.70
CA ALA A 360 -8.82 -0.75 5.56
C ALA A 360 -9.63 -0.38 6.81
N GLY A 361 -9.09 -0.59 8.01
CA GLY A 361 -9.70 -0.15 9.27
C GLY A 361 -9.93 1.36 9.32
N VAL A 362 -8.92 2.17 8.94
CA VAL A 362 -9.04 3.64 8.89
C VAL A 362 -10.10 4.09 7.87
N PHE A 363 -10.09 3.50 6.67
CA PHE A 363 -11.07 3.81 5.62
C PHE A 363 -12.51 3.42 6.02
N GLY A 364 -12.68 2.25 6.66
CA GLY A 364 -13.94 1.80 7.22
C GLY A 364 -14.41 2.68 8.39
N ASN A 365 -13.50 3.14 9.24
CA ASN A 365 -13.80 4.05 10.34
C ASN A 365 -14.29 5.42 9.84
N ALA A 366 -13.65 5.97 8.82
CA ALA A 366 -14.02 7.28 8.24
C ALA A 366 -15.42 7.31 7.61
N THR A 367 -15.99 6.16 7.28
CA THR A 367 -17.30 6.03 6.62
C THR A 367 -18.38 5.45 7.53
N GLY A 368 -18.02 4.56 8.46
CA GLY A 368 -18.96 3.83 9.30
C GLY A 368 -18.63 3.80 10.79
N GLY A 369 -17.61 4.51 11.25
CA GLY A 369 -17.10 4.48 12.63
C GLY A 369 -16.56 3.10 13.04
N ARG A 370 -16.62 2.77 14.33
CA ARG A 370 -16.17 1.46 14.88
C ARG A 370 -16.72 0.26 14.13
N LYS A 371 -18.02 0.28 13.81
CA LYS A 371 -18.65 -0.82 13.06
C LYS A 371 -18.12 -0.91 11.63
N GLY A 372 -17.91 0.24 10.99
CA GLY A 372 -17.30 0.30 9.67
C GLY A 372 -15.86 -0.20 9.66
N ALA A 373 -15.07 0.15 10.69
CA ALA A 373 -13.71 -0.36 10.85
C ALA A 373 -13.69 -1.90 10.94
N ILE A 374 -14.58 -2.50 11.75
CA ILE A 374 -14.66 -3.96 11.91
C ILE A 374 -15.14 -4.63 10.61
N ILE A 375 -16.32 -4.26 10.10
CA ILE A 375 -16.93 -4.94 8.96
C ILE A 375 -16.09 -4.72 7.69
N GLY A 376 -15.60 -3.50 7.49
CA GLY A 376 -14.77 -3.14 6.35
C GLY A 376 -13.43 -3.85 6.36
N ALA A 377 -12.73 -3.89 7.51
CA ALA A 377 -11.46 -4.61 7.62
C ALA A 377 -11.64 -6.13 7.48
N PHE A 378 -12.73 -6.70 8.02
CA PHE A 378 -13.03 -8.13 7.85
C PHE A 378 -13.26 -8.48 6.38
N GLY A 379 -14.06 -7.67 5.68
CA GLY A 379 -14.29 -7.82 4.24
C GLY A 379 -13.00 -7.66 3.43
N HIS A 380 -12.15 -6.69 3.79
CA HIS A 380 -10.82 -6.56 3.22
C HIS A 380 -9.98 -7.83 3.44
N GLY A 381 -9.96 -8.39 4.65
CA GLY A 381 -9.24 -9.62 4.98
C GLY A 381 -9.63 -10.80 4.09
N LEU A 382 -10.93 -11.00 3.86
CA LEU A 382 -11.44 -11.97 2.89
C LEU A 382 -10.97 -11.65 1.47
N LEU A 383 -11.10 -10.39 1.05
CA LEU A 383 -10.73 -9.95 -0.29
C LEU A 383 -9.26 -10.26 -0.62
N ILE A 384 -8.34 -9.94 0.31
CA ILE A 384 -6.90 -10.21 0.14
C ILE A 384 -6.52 -11.67 0.40
N THR A 385 -7.47 -12.55 0.69
CA THR A 385 -7.27 -14.01 0.65
C THR A 385 -7.69 -14.58 -0.70
N PHE A 386 -8.84 -14.17 -1.23
CA PHE A 386 -9.35 -14.71 -2.51
C PHE A 386 -8.67 -14.11 -3.74
N LEU A 387 -8.37 -12.81 -3.75
CA LEU A 387 -7.74 -12.18 -4.91
C LEU A 387 -6.37 -12.79 -5.26
N PRO A 388 -5.45 -13.04 -4.31
CA PRO A 388 -4.20 -13.75 -4.64
C PRO A 388 -4.42 -15.16 -5.18
N ALA A 389 -5.42 -15.89 -4.68
CA ALA A 389 -5.76 -17.22 -5.17
C ALA A 389 -6.18 -17.18 -6.66
N PHE A 390 -6.92 -16.15 -7.06
CA PHE A 390 -7.30 -15.93 -8.47
C PHE A 390 -6.18 -15.35 -9.33
N LEU A 391 -5.20 -14.66 -8.73
CA LEU A 391 -4.03 -14.15 -9.44
C LEU A 391 -3.07 -15.27 -9.86
N MET A 392 -2.87 -16.27 -9.00
CA MET A 392 -1.82 -17.29 -9.23
C MET A 392 -1.79 -17.91 -10.64
N PRO A 393 -2.92 -18.29 -11.27
CA PRO A 393 -2.89 -18.87 -12.61
C PRO A 393 -2.28 -17.97 -13.68
N VAL A 394 -2.33 -16.64 -13.53
CA VAL A 394 -1.85 -15.68 -14.55
C VAL A 394 -0.37 -15.29 -14.38
N LEU A 395 0.32 -15.79 -13.34
CA LEU A 395 1.72 -15.45 -13.05
C LEU A 395 2.76 -16.34 -13.74
N GLY A 396 2.35 -17.31 -14.57
CA GLY A 396 3.28 -18.24 -15.22
C GLY A 396 4.06 -19.07 -14.20
N SER A 397 5.39 -19.17 -14.35
CA SER A 397 6.26 -19.93 -13.44
C SER A 397 6.26 -19.37 -12.00
N LEU A 398 6.07 -18.05 -11.84
CA LEU A 398 5.97 -17.43 -10.52
C LEU A 398 4.73 -17.86 -9.74
N GLY A 399 3.71 -18.39 -10.42
CA GLY A 399 2.54 -18.99 -9.77
C GLY A 399 2.85 -20.21 -8.90
N PHE A 400 4.06 -20.76 -8.99
CA PHE A 400 4.51 -21.92 -8.23
C PHE A 400 5.52 -21.58 -7.11
N ALA A 401 5.77 -20.29 -6.86
CA ALA A 401 6.81 -19.82 -5.94
C ALA A 401 6.48 -19.99 -4.44
N ASN A 402 5.35 -20.63 -4.07
CA ASN A 402 4.79 -20.66 -2.71
C ASN A 402 4.63 -19.26 -2.04
N THR A 403 4.74 -18.20 -2.83
CA THR A 403 4.47 -16.80 -2.47
C THR A 403 3.78 -16.10 -3.63
N THR A 404 3.11 -14.98 -3.35
CA THR A 404 2.36 -14.20 -4.35
C THR A 404 2.17 -12.76 -3.90
N PHE A 405 1.61 -11.92 -4.76
CA PHE A 405 1.24 -10.54 -4.42
C PHE A 405 0.06 -10.52 -3.45
N SER A 406 0.14 -9.66 -2.44
CA SER A 406 -0.85 -9.60 -1.36
C SER A 406 -1.95 -8.59 -1.58
N ASP A 407 -1.64 -7.45 -2.20
CA ASP A 407 -2.54 -6.31 -2.14
C ASP A 407 -3.59 -6.35 -3.24
N ALA A 408 -4.74 -5.75 -2.93
CA ALA A 408 -5.91 -5.82 -3.78
C ALA A 408 -5.65 -5.25 -5.19
N ASP A 409 -4.85 -4.20 -5.34
CA ASP A 409 -4.64 -3.60 -6.66
C ASP A 409 -3.61 -4.40 -7.46
N PHE A 410 -2.55 -4.93 -6.84
CA PHE A 410 -1.63 -5.85 -7.52
C PHE A 410 -2.40 -7.05 -8.07
N THR A 411 -3.20 -7.69 -7.23
CA THR A 411 -3.97 -8.86 -7.62
C THR A 411 -5.03 -8.52 -8.68
N ALA A 412 -5.78 -7.44 -8.52
CA ALA A 412 -6.77 -7.03 -9.50
C ALA A 412 -6.15 -6.65 -10.86
N VAL A 413 -5.09 -5.85 -10.87
CA VAL A 413 -4.37 -5.48 -12.10
C VAL A 413 -3.79 -6.71 -12.77
N GLY A 414 -3.14 -7.59 -12.01
CA GLY A 414 -2.58 -8.84 -12.53
C GLY A 414 -3.65 -9.75 -13.12
N ILE A 415 -4.79 -9.95 -12.45
CA ILE A 415 -5.91 -10.76 -12.94
C ILE A 415 -6.49 -10.17 -14.24
N VAL A 416 -6.78 -8.86 -14.26
CA VAL A 416 -7.36 -8.20 -15.43
C VAL A 416 -6.40 -8.26 -16.60
N LEU A 417 -5.16 -7.83 -16.39
CA LEU A 417 -4.15 -7.76 -17.44
C LEU A 417 -3.77 -9.17 -17.93
N GLY A 418 -3.64 -10.14 -17.03
CA GLY A 418 -3.31 -11.51 -17.36
C GLY A 418 -4.39 -12.21 -18.16
N ASN A 419 -5.67 -11.97 -17.85
CA ASN A 419 -6.76 -12.52 -18.65
C ASN A 419 -6.88 -11.84 -20.02
N ILE A 420 -6.63 -10.53 -20.12
CA ILE A 420 -6.54 -9.85 -21.41
C ILE A 420 -5.40 -10.45 -22.24
N ALA A 421 -4.22 -10.63 -21.63
CA ALA A 421 -3.03 -11.18 -22.28
C ALA A 421 -3.20 -12.65 -22.74
N ARG A 422 -4.08 -13.42 -22.08
CA ARG A 422 -4.48 -14.75 -22.55
C ARG A 422 -5.41 -14.71 -23.75
N ALA A 423 -6.29 -13.71 -23.82
CA ALA A 423 -7.28 -13.59 -24.89
C ALA A 423 -6.72 -12.91 -26.14
N ILE A 424 -5.85 -11.92 -25.98
CA ILE A 424 -5.29 -11.08 -27.05
C ILE A 424 -3.79 -10.94 -26.80
N GLN A 425 -2.98 -11.32 -27.78
CA GLN A 425 -1.52 -11.31 -27.69
C GLN A 425 -0.88 -10.36 -28.71
N GLY A 426 0.42 -10.08 -28.53
CA GLY A 426 1.21 -9.27 -29.47
C GLY A 426 0.66 -7.85 -29.66
N TYR A 427 0.55 -7.38 -30.90
CA TYR A 427 0.14 -6.00 -31.20
C TYR A 427 -1.27 -5.65 -30.71
N GLY A 428 -2.18 -6.63 -30.59
CA GLY A 428 -3.50 -6.39 -30.02
C GLY A 428 -3.43 -6.04 -28.53
N LEU A 429 -2.59 -6.75 -27.76
CA LEU A 429 -2.34 -6.47 -26.35
C LEU A 429 -1.70 -5.09 -26.17
N LEU A 430 -0.69 -4.78 -26.99
CA LEU A 430 -0.02 -3.48 -27.01
C LEU A 430 -1.02 -2.34 -27.23
N ALA A 431 -1.91 -2.48 -28.21
CA ALA A 431 -2.92 -1.46 -28.52
C ALA A 431 -3.85 -1.20 -27.33
N ILE A 432 -4.30 -2.25 -26.62
CA ILE A 432 -5.15 -2.13 -25.43
C ILE A 432 -4.40 -1.40 -24.30
N CYS A 433 -3.16 -1.80 -24.03
CA CYS A 433 -2.31 -1.20 -23.00
C CYS A 433 -2.02 0.29 -23.23
N ILE A 434 -2.06 0.76 -24.48
CA ILE A 434 -1.89 2.18 -24.83
C ILE A 434 -3.24 2.91 -24.83
N ALA A 435 -4.29 2.31 -25.39
CA ALA A 435 -5.58 2.95 -25.55
C ALA A 435 -6.27 3.24 -24.20
N LEU A 436 -6.22 2.29 -23.25
CA LEU A 436 -6.85 2.45 -21.94
C LEU A 436 -6.32 3.67 -21.15
N PRO A 437 -4.99 3.86 -21.00
CA PRO A 437 -4.41 5.06 -20.38
C PRO A 437 -4.73 6.39 -21.06
N LEU A 438 -5.10 6.40 -22.34
CA LEU A 438 -5.45 7.63 -23.06
C LEU A 438 -6.88 8.10 -22.78
N ILE A 439 -7.77 7.22 -22.31
CA ILE A 439 -9.19 7.55 -22.05
C ILE A 439 -9.35 8.77 -21.13
N PRO A 440 -8.65 8.89 -19.97
CA PRO A 440 -8.78 10.05 -19.10
C PRO A 440 -8.35 11.37 -19.75
N ILE A 441 -7.37 11.31 -20.65
CA ILE A 441 -6.88 12.47 -21.40
C ILE A 441 -7.92 12.87 -22.46
N ILE A 442 -8.38 11.90 -23.26
CA ILE A 442 -9.40 12.12 -24.30
C ILE A 442 -10.68 12.67 -23.67
N TYR A 443 -11.13 12.10 -22.56
CA TYR A 443 -12.31 12.58 -21.84
C TYR A 443 -12.19 14.05 -21.42
N ASN A 444 -11.01 14.48 -20.99
CA ASN A 444 -10.77 15.87 -20.61
C ASN A 444 -10.79 16.84 -21.82
N ILE A 445 -10.37 16.37 -23.00
CA ILE A 445 -10.41 17.14 -24.25
C ILE A 445 -11.86 17.27 -24.77
N VAL A 446 -12.61 16.17 -24.76
CA VAL A 446 -13.98 16.10 -25.33
C VAL A 446 -15.02 16.70 -24.38
N SER A 447 -14.82 16.55 -23.08
CA SER A 447 -15.62 17.21 -22.05
C SER A 447 -14.69 18.11 -21.24
N PRO A 448 -14.62 19.42 -21.52
CA PRO A 448 -13.90 20.36 -20.66
C PRO A 448 -14.60 20.45 -19.30
N ALA A 449 -13.84 20.50 -18.20
CA ALA A 449 -14.44 20.78 -16.90
C ALA A 449 -15.10 22.17 -16.94
N LYS A 450 -16.33 22.30 -16.43
CA LYS A 450 -16.96 23.61 -16.26
C LYS A 450 -16.02 24.45 -15.39
N ILE A 451 -15.61 25.61 -15.89
CA ILE A 451 -14.86 26.59 -15.11
C ILE A 451 -15.82 27.04 -14.00
N ASN A 452 -15.62 26.57 -12.77
CA ASN A 452 -16.34 27.09 -11.62
C ASN A 452 -15.87 28.53 -11.43
N ASN A 453 -16.71 29.48 -11.87
CA ASN A 453 -16.46 30.90 -11.65
C ASN A 453 -16.57 31.16 -10.13
N PRO A 454 -15.52 31.68 -9.46
CA PRO A 454 -15.55 31.94 -8.02
C PRO A 454 -16.62 32.96 -7.58
N ALA A 455 -17.32 33.59 -8.53
CA ALA A 455 -18.35 34.60 -8.30
C ALA A 455 -19.72 34.03 -7.87
N GLU A 456 -20.01 32.73 -8.09
CA GLU A 456 -21.34 32.16 -7.77
C GLU A 456 -21.48 31.63 -6.33
N ASN A 457 -20.40 31.50 -5.56
CA ASN A 457 -20.44 30.91 -4.20
C ASN A 457 -20.57 31.94 -3.07
N LYS A 458 -21.11 33.14 -3.35
CA LYS A 458 -21.41 34.18 -2.33
C LYS A 458 -22.90 34.34 -2.01
N GLY A 459 -23.74 33.36 -2.35
CA GLY A 459 -25.16 33.42 -1.98
C GLY A 459 -25.83 32.05 -1.95
N ALA A 460 -25.68 31.34 -0.83
CA ALA A 460 -26.64 30.35 -0.33
C ALA A 460 -26.35 30.06 1.15
#